data_AF-A0A7G5DNF3-F1
#
_entry.id   AF-A0A7G5DNF3-F1
#
_cell.length_a   1.000
_cell.length_b   1.000
_cell.length_c   1.000
_cell.angle_alpha   90.00
_cell.angle_beta   90.00
_cell.angle_gamma   90.00
#
_symmetry.space_group_name_H-M   'P 1'
#
loop_
_entity.id
_entity.type
_entity.pdbx_description
1 polymer ?
#
loop_
_entity_poly.entity_id
_entity_poly.type
_entity_poly.pdbx_seq_one_letter_code
_entity_poly.pdbx_strand_id
1 'polypeptide(L)'
;MRFLFLFLLSAALPVAAELRFENLEAKRSDWETYRFPLLQGDSLAVRRINTYLHAMELEGLPGRFERSPFERIWPKEGEIWGTNSLDYQIDTEQPGFLSLTISGEYTGAYTSMGHVTYLFDLASGHPIGLSQLFTSAGLQRLGERIGRERNKRIEDYLAGIPVPGGNTDELVSLSPDDHDERSDEQRDMYRQCLPSRSKADLSYDRLQLGKQQLTLTAGGCAPHVTRALDDLGDFVNSVPYAELDTDLSPYGRCLLLEQRSDCHHPGDLKAGGVYWGKIGGRYPITLVVGTSQNSRPQSSSYFYDKYATRIELSGNELRDGHLHLRESGDTPATFDLQLQADGSLRGTWQQDGGQALSVELH
;
A
#
# COMPACT_ATOMS: atom_id res chain seq x y z
N MET A 1 -57.83 12.02 32.62
CA MET A 1 -56.85 12.14 31.52
C MET A 1 -55.48 11.73 32.05
N ARG A 2 -54.94 10.60 31.60
CA ARG A 2 -53.59 10.13 31.97
C ARG A 2 -52.59 10.74 30.98
N PHE A 3 -51.72 11.62 31.46
CA PHE A 3 -50.61 12.14 30.67
C PHE A 3 -49.49 11.09 30.63
N LEU A 4 -49.24 10.55 29.44
CA LEU A 4 -48.09 9.69 29.15
C LEU A 4 -46.91 10.63 28.84
N PHE A 5 -45.92 10.69 29.74
CA PHE A 5 -44.65 11.36 29.47
C PHE A 5 -43.81 10.48 28.54
N LEU A 6 -43.67 10.86 27.28
CA LEU A 6 -42.67 10.28 26.37
C LEU A 6 -41.28 10.81 26.79
N PHE A 7 -40.44 9.91 27.30
CA PHE A 7 -39.00 10.15 27.37
C PHE A 7 -38.42 10.07 25.96
N LEU A 8 -38.12 11.23 25.37
CA LEU A 8 -37.27 11.34 24.18
C LEU A 8 -35.82 11.06 24.60
N LEU A 9 -35.39 9.81 24.49
CA LEU A 9 -33.96 9.49 24.47
C LEU A 9 -33.37 10.09 23.19
N SER A 10 -32.71 11.23 23.33
CA SER A 10 -31.83 11.77 22.30
C SER A 10 -30.57 10.92 22.30
N ALA A 11 -30.55 9.87 21.46
CA ALA A 11 -29.31 9.17 21.15
C ALA A 11 -28.42 10.15 20.39
N ALA A 12 -27.48 10.79 21.09
CA ALA A 12 -26.37 11.48 20.45
C ALA A 12 -25.56 10.42 19.72
N LEU A 13 -25.76 10.30 18.41
CA LEU A 13 -24.86 9.51 17.57
C LEU A 13 -23.46 10.13 17.75
N PRO A 14 -22.45 9.35 18.14
CA PRO A 14 -21.10 9.87 18.18
C PRO A 14 -20.75 10.28 16.75
N VAL A 15 -20.60 11.58 16.53
CA VAL A 15 -19.95 12.08 15.33
C VAL A 15 -18.54 11.49 15.38
N ALA A 16 -18.22 10.59 14.45
CA ALA A 16 -16.85 10.12 14.30
C ALA A 16 -15.98 11.37 14.15
N ALA A 17 -15.05 11.56 15.09
CA ALA A 17 -14.15 12.70 15.02
C ALA A 17 -13.33 12.57 13.73
N GLU A 18 -13.47 13.56 12.86
CA GLU A 18 -12.70 13.65 11.62
C GLU A 18 -11.20 13.55 11.93
N LEU A 19 -10.48 12.72 11.18
CA LEU A 19 -9.05 12.57 11.36
C LEU A 19 -8.35 13.90 11.12
N ARG A 20 -7.41 14.24 12.00
CA ARG A 20 -6.61 15.45 11.88
C ARG A 20 -5.23 15.09 11.40
N PHE A 21 -4.76 15.84 10.40
CA PHE A 21 -3.44 15.67 9.80
C PHE A 21 -2.63 16.95 9.98
N GLU A 22 -1.36 16.80 10.31
CA GLU A 22 -0.36 17.84 10.21
C GLU A 22 0.53 17.55 9.00
N ASN A 23 0.91 18.61 8.28
CA ASN A 23 1.90 18.49 7.22
C ASN A 23 3.29 18.60 7.82
N LEU A 24 4.06 17.52 7.75
CA LEU A 24 5.50 17.62 7.85
C LEU A 24 5.99 18.18 6.52
N GLU A 25 6.72 19.28 6.55
CA GLU A 25 7.16 19.97 5.33
C GLU A 25 8.66 20.28 5.38
N ALA A 26 9.30 20.17 4.23
CA ALA A 26 10.66 20.65 4.04
C ALA A 26 10.89 21.07 2.59
N LYS A 27 11.88 21.94 2.38
CA LYS A 27 12.30 22.41 1.06
C LYS A 27 13.82 22.43 0.99
N ARG A 28 14.40 21.83 -0.05
CA ARG A 28 15.86 21.88 -0.30
C ARG A 28 16.23 22.90 -1.38
N SER A 29 15.37 23.07 -2.36
CA SER A 29 15.47 24.05 -3.45
C SER A 29 14.07 24.41 -3.96
N ASP A 30 13.96 25.29 -4.95
CA ASP A 30 12.67 25.67 -5.55
C ASP A 30 11.91 24.49 -6.19
N TRP A 31 12.59 23.40 -6.50
CA TRP A 31 12.03 22.24 -7.19
C TRP A 31 12.00 20.97 -6.32
N GLU A 32 12.68 20.99 -5.17
CA GLU A 32 12.74 19.87 -4.23
C GLU A 32 11.91 20.19 -2.98
N THR A 33 10.61 19.87 -3.08
CA THR A 33 9.62 20.08 -2.03
C THR A 33 9.15 18.75 -1.46
N TYR A 34 8.97 18.71 -0.14
CA TYR A 34 8.59 17.53 0.60
C TYR A 34 7.40 17.85 1.51
N ARG A 35 6.33 17.08 1.39
CA ARG A 35 5.17 17.10 2.27
C ARG A 35 4.79 15.66 2.64
N PHE A 36 4.55 15.42 3.93
CA PHE A 36 4.23 14.10 4.46
C PHE A 36 3.13 14.17 5.52
N PRO A 37 2.19 13.21 5.59
CA PRO A 37 1.13 13.24 6.57
C PRO A 37 1.62 12.79 7.94
N LEU A 38 1.27 13.55 8.98
CA LEU A 38 1.34 13.10 10.37
C LEU A 38 -0.07 13.10 10.97
N LEU A 39 -0.61 11.92 11.24
CA LEU A 39 -1.92 11.78 11.89
C LEU A 39 -1.81 12.23 13.35
N GLN A 40 -2.78 13.02 13.79
CA GLN A 40 -2.83 13.54 15.15
C GLN A 40 -3.69 12.65 16.05
N GLY A 41 -3.29 12.54 17.32
CA GLY A 41 -4.00 11.78 18.35
C GLY A 41 -3.14 10.69 19.00
N ASP A 42 -3.56 10.25 20.19
CA ASP A 42 -2.78 9.34 21.04
C ASP A 42 -3.22 7.87 20.94
N SER A 43 -4.13 7.54 20.03
CA SER A 43 -4.64 6.18 19.88
C SER A 43 -3.55 5.23 19.38
N LEU A 44 -3.66 3.94 19.74
CA LEU A 44 -2.74 2.93 19.22
C LEU A 44 -2.80 2.83 17.70
N ALA A 45 -4.00 2.98 17.12
CA ALA A 45 -4.20 2.98 15.67
C ALA A 45 -3.42 4.12 14.98
N VAL A 46 -3.54 5.35 15.49
CA VAL A 46 -2.81 6.52 14.96
C VAL A 46 -1.30 6.29 15.04
N ARG A 47 -0.81 5.77 16.17
CA ARG A 47 0.62 5.44 16.31
C ARG A 47 1.07 4.38 15.31
N ARG A 48 0.29 3.31 15.10
CA ARG A 48 0.60 2.25 14.11
C ARG A 48 0.67 2.82 12.70
N ILE A 49 -0.30 3.63 12.30
CA ILE A 49 -0.34 4.26 10.97
C ILE A 49 0.89 5.14 10.76
N ASN A 50 1.17 6.05 11.70
CA ASN A 50 2.33 6.95 11.60
C ASN A 50 3.65 6.17 11.57
N THR A 51 3.81 5.15 12.43
CA THR A 51 5.01 4.31 12.43
C THR A 51 5.18 3.55 11.11
N TYR A 52 4.10 2.99 10.56
CA TYR A 52 4.15 2.28 9.29
C TYR A 52 4.59 3.21 8.15
N LEU A 53 3.92 4.36 8.01
CA LEU A 53 4.21 5.33 6.97
C LEU A 53 5.64 5.87 7.07
N HIS A 54 6.09 6.28 8.27
CA HIS A 54 7.45 6.77 8.46
C HIS A 54 8.51 5.70 8.15
N ALA A 55 8.27 4.44 8.54
CA ALA A 55 9.23 3.38 8.30
C ALA A 55 9.32 3.01 6.81
N MET A 56 8.19 3.05 6.10
CA MET A 56 8.12 2.70 4.68
C MET A 56 8.63 3.80 3.76
N GLU A 57 8.31 5.06 4.04
CA GLU A 57 8.53 6.16 3.10
C GLU A 57 9.60 7.17 3.55
N LEU A 58 9.91 7.24 4.86
CA LEU A 58 10.94 8.13 5.41
C LEU A 58 12.14 7.38 6.00
N GLU A 59 12.14 6.05 5.89
CA GLU A 59 13.17 5.14 6.43
C GLU A 59 13.48 5.36 7.93
N GLY A 60 12.49 5.83 8.70
CA GLY A 60 12.68 6.24 10.10
C GLY A 60 11.45 6.01 10.97
N LEU A 61 11.54 6.45 12.24
CA LEU A 61 10.42 6.41 13.18
C LEU A 61 9.88 7.83 13.44
N PRO A 62 8.58 7.98 13.73
CA PRO A 62 7.98 9.27 14.08
C PRO A 62 8.74 9.96 15.22
N GLY A 63 9.12 11.24 15.02
CA GLY A 63 9.85 12.03 16.02
C GLY A 63 11.31 11.60 16.29
N ARG A 64 11.87 10.69 15.50
CA ARG A 64 13.24 10.16 15.67
C ARG A 64 14.13 10.55 14.49
N PHE A 65 14.47 11.84 14.40
CA PHE A 65 15.34 12.42 13.39
C PHE A 65 16.25 13.48 14.02
N GLU A 66 17.37 13.79 13.39
CA GLU A 66 18.35 14.76 13.87
C GLU A 66 17.96 16.20 13.52
N ARG A 67 17.56 16.43 12.26
CA ARG A 67 17.27 17.76 11.71
C ARG A 67 15.94 17.80 10.98
N SER A 68 15.62 16.78 10.20
CA SER A 68 14.45 16.74 9.33
C SER A 68 13.85 15.34 9.28
N PRO A 69 12.50 15.19 9.27
CA PRO A 69 11.86 13.90 9.03
C PRO A 69 12.30 13.23 7.72
N PHE A 70 12.77 14.02 6.75
CA PHE A 70 13.15 13.59 5.40
C PHE A 70 14.65 13.31 5.23
N GLU A 71 15.47 13.55 6.25
CA GLU A 71 16.93 13.54 6.12
C GLU A 71 17.53 12.21 5.64
N ARG A 72 16.81 11.09 5.85
CA ARG A 72 17.26 9.75 5.45
C ARG A 72 16.98 9.42 3.99
N ILE A 73 15.98 10.07 3.38
CA ILE A 73 15.56 9.78 2.00
C ILE A 73 16.08 10.82 1.00
N TRP A 74 16.68 11.89 1.50
CA TRP A 74 17.26 12.93 0.66
C TRP A 74 18.52 12.46 -0.07
N PRO A 75 18.73 12.92 -1.31
CA PRO A 75 20.02 12.78 -1.95
C PRO A 75 21.14 13.39 -1.11
N LYS A 76 22.23 12.64 -0.95
CA LYS A 76 23.44 13.13 -0.27
C LYS A 76 24.02 14.33 -1.01
N GLU A 77 24.83 15.12 -0.32
CA GLU A 77 25.47 16.29 -0.92
C GLU A 77 26.32 15.90 -2.15
N GLY A 78 26.03 16.51 -3.29
CA GLY A 78 26.69 16.21 -4.57
C GLY A 78 26.19 14.94 -5.28
N GLU A 79 25.20 14.24 -4.73
CA GLU A 79 24.58 13.06 -5.32
C GLU A 79 23.15 13.36 -5.79
N ILE A 80 22.70 12.66 -6.84
CA ILE A 80 21.31 12.72 -7.32
C ILE A 80 20.45 11.57 -6.82
N TRP A 81 21.06 10.54 -6.21
CA TRP A 81 20.38 9.31 -5.80
C TRP A 81 19.53 9.55 -4.55
N GLY A 82 18.24 9.25 -4.61
CA GLY A 82 17.32 9.45 -3.49
C GLY A 82 15.96 9.98 -3.92
N THR A 83 15.24 10.61 -2.98
CA THR A 83 13.93 11.22 -3.21
C THR A 83 14.08 12.72 -3.45
N ASN A 84 13.71 13.18 -4.63
CA ASN A 84 13.82 14.59 -5.05
C ASN A 84 12.60 15.42 -4.62
N SER A 85 11.43 14.79 -4.60
CA SER A 85 10.21 15.39 -4.11
C SER A 85 9.32 14.32 -3.50
N LEU A 86 8.52 14.70 -2.51
CA LEU A 86 7.54 13.82 -1.90
C LEU A 86 6.29 14.64 -1.60
N ASP A 87 5.12 14.11 -1.92
CA ASP A 87 3.84 14.70 -1.60
C ASP A 87 2.83 13.63 -1.23
N TYR A 88 1.71 14.01 -0.62
CA TYR A 88 0.66 13.06 -0.27
C TYR A 88 -0.75 13.60 -0.52
N GLN A 89 -1.68 12.70 -0.77
CA GLN A 89 -3.10 13.01 -0.87
C GLN A 89 -3.90 12.03 -0.01
N ILE A 90 -4.85 12.57 0.74
CA ILE A 90 -5.90 11.73 1.35
C ILE A 90 -6.93 11.45 0.26
N ASP A 91 -6.98 10.19 -0.20
CA ASP A 91 -7.88 9.79 -1.28
C ASP A 91 -9.31 9.65 -0.76
N THR A 92 -9.47 9.02 0.40
CA THR A 92 -10.76 8.84 1.06
C THR A 92 -10.58 8.55 2.54
N GLU A 93 -11.40 9.20 3.35
CA GLU A 93 -11.64 8.86 4.76
C GLU A 93 -13.08 8.35 4.90
N GLN A 94 -13.25 7.20 5.55
CA GLN A 94 -14.54 6.60 5.92
C GLN A 94 -14.45 6.11 7.37
N PRO A 95 -15.58 5.87 8.06
CA PRO A 95 -15.56 5.46 9.47
C PRO A 95 -14.67 4.25 9.79
N GLY A 96 -14.51 3.31 8.85
CA GLY A 96 -13.69 2.11 9.03
C GLY A 96 -12.29 2.17 8.45
N PHE A 97 -12.01 3.05 7.47
CA PHE A 97 -10.73 3.03 6.78
C PHE A 97 -10.23 4.41 6.33
N LEU A 98 -8.92 4.48 6.14
CA LEU A 98 -8.22 5.58 5.50
C LEU A 98 -7.51 5.07 4.24
N SER A 99 -7.75 5.73 3.11
CA SER A 99 -7.00 5.58 1.87
C SER A 99 -6.21 6.85 1.61
N LEU A 100 -4.90 6.72 1.41
CA LEU A 100 -4.02 7.83 1.05
C LEU A 100 -2.97 7.39 0.03
N THR A 101 -2.56 8.31 -0.82
CA THR A 101 -1.50 8.08 -1.81
C THR A 101 -0.33 9.00 -1.53
N ILE A 102 0.87 8.42 -1.48
CA ILE A 102 2.14 9.13 -1.44
C ILE A 102 2.71 9.11 -2.85
N SER A 103 3.08 10.29 -3.34
CA SER A 103 3.64 10.48 -4.67
C SER A 103 5.02 11.10 -4.53
N GLY A 104 5.98 10.65 -5.32
CA GLY A 104 7.33 11.18 -5.22
C GLY A 104 8.12 11.00 -6.49
N GLU A 105 9.11 11.86 -6.66
CA GLU A 105 10.13 11.69 -7.69
C GLU A 105 11.34 11.01 -7.05
N TYR A 106 11.66 9.82 -7.55
CA TYR A 106 12.75 8.99 -7.03
C TYR A 106 13.80 8.80 -8.11
N THR A 107 15.06 9.05 -7.76
CA THR A 107 16.20 8.86 -8.64
C THR A 107 17.00 7.63 -8.21
N GLY A 108 16.82 6.59 -9.01
CA GLY A 108 17.72 5.43 -9.08
C GLY A 108 18.52 5.54 -10.37
N ALA A 109 18.58 4.46 -11.16
CA ALA A 109 19.23 4.47 -12.47
C ALA A 109 18.63 5.53 -13.42
N TYR A 110 17.36 5.86 -13.21
CA TYR A 110 16.63 6.95 -13.84
C TYR A 110 15.81 7.67 -12.78
N THR A 111 15.48 8.93 -13.04
CA THR A 111 14.51 9.70 -12.28
C THR A 111 13.11 9.35 -12.76
N SER A 112 12.22 9.01 -11.83
CA SER A 112 10.85 8.63 -12.16
C SER A 112 9.87 9.06 -11.08
N MET A 113 8.68 9.48 -11.50
CA MET A 113 7.53 9.66 -10.62
C MET A 113 6.99 8.29 -10.22
N GLY A 114 6.70 8.11 -8.94
CA GLY A 114 6.08 6.93 -8.38
C GLY A 114 4.90 7.28 -7.48
N HIS A 115 3.96 6.35 -7.35
CA HIS A 115 2.80 6.46 -6.48
C HIS A 115 2.66 5.20 -5.64
N VAL A 116 2.49 5.36 -4.34
CA VAL A 116 2.20 4.27 -3.40
C VAL A 116 0.91 4.60 -2.67
N THR A 117 -0.09 3.74 -2.81
CA THR A 117 -1.34 3.88 -2.06
C THR A 117 -1.28 3.01 -0.81
N TYR A 118 -1.63 3.61 0.33
CA TYR A 118 -1.78 2.96 1.61
C TYR A 118 -3.25 2.94 2.02
N LEU A 119 -3.66 1.80 2.57
CA LEU A 119 -4.99 1.56 3.09
C LEU A 119 -4.85 1.12 4.54
N PHE A 120 -5.51 1.79 5.47
CA PHE A 120 -5.45 1.47 6.89
C PHE A 120 -6.84 1.24 7.47
N ASP A 121 -6.94 0.23 8.32
CA ASP A 121 -8.07 0.01 9.21
C ASP A 121 -8.00 1.00 10.37
N LEU A 122 -9.00 1.85 10.53
CA LEU A 122 -8.93 2.95 11.51
C LEU A 122 -9.13 2.49 12.96
N ALA A 123 -9.73 1.32 13.18
CA ALA A 123 -9.89 0.76 14.51
C ALA A 123 -8.56 0.22 15.05
N SER A 124 -7.79 -0.47 14.21
CA SER A 124 -6.57 -1.18 14.61
C SER A 124 -5.27 -0.49 14.21
N GLY A 125 -5.30 0.36 13.19
CA GLY A 125 -4.14 0.98 12.54
C GLY A 125 -3.35 0.02 11.64
N HIS A 126 -3.83 -1.20 11.40
CA HIS A 126 -3.17 -2.15 10.50
C HIS A 126 -3.43 -1.79 9.03
N PRO A 127 -2.47 -2.09 8.13
CA PRO A 127 -2.72 -2.01 6.71
C PRO A 127 -3.83 -2.97 6.27
N ILE A 128 -4.51 -2.64 5.17
CA ILE A 128 -5.56 -3.46 4.56
C ILE A 128 -5.07 -3.96 3.21
N GLY A 129 -5.06 -5.28 3.00
CA GLY A 129 -4.73 -5.94 1.76
C GLY A 129 -5.94 -6.23 0.87
N LEU A 130 -5.78 -6.21 -0.46
CA LEU A 130 -6.83 -6.61 -1.41
C LEU A 130 -7.40 -7.99 -1.07
N SER A 131 -6.55 -8.97 -0.79
CA SER A 131 -6.99 -10.33 -0.46
C SER A 131 -7.78 -10.45 0.85
N GLN A 132 -7.73 -9.45 1.74
CA GLN A 132 -8.50 -9.43 2.99
C GLN A 132 -9.93 -8.92 2.76
N LEU A 133 -10.15 -8.10 1.72
CA LEU A 133 -11.45 -7.53 1.38
C LEU A 133 -12.38 -8.56 0.71
N PHE A 134 -11.83 -9.63 0.14
CA PHE A 134 -12.57 -10.59 -0.67
C PHE A 134 -12.54 -12.00 -0.08
N THR A 135 -13.57 -12.78 -0.39
CA THR A 135 -13.43 -14.24 -0.34
C THR A 135 -12.45 -14.70 -1.43
N SER A 136 -11.79 -15.84 -1.26
CA SER A 136 -10.86 -16.36 -2.28
C SER A 136 -11.53 -16.50 -3.66
N ALA A 137 -12.77 -16.99 -3.69
CA ALA A 137 -13.54 -17.14 -4.93
C ALA A 137 -13.97 -15.79 -5.51
N GLY A 138 -14.32 -14.82 -4.66
CA GLY A 138 -14.66 -13.45 -5.08
C GLY A 138 -13.46 -12.72 -5.68
N LEU A 139 -12.28 -12.85 -5.06
CA LEU A 139 -11.03 -12.28 -5.59
C LEU A 139 -10.68 -12.87 -6.95
N GLN A 140 -10.84 -14.18 -7.12
CA GLN A 140 -10.64 -14.84 -8.42
C GLN A 140 -11.59 -14.28 -9.48
N ARG A 141 -12.89 -14.16 -9.18
CA ARG A 141 -13.87 -13.59 -10.12
C ARG A 141 -13.56 -12.15 -10.50
N LEU A 142 -13.13 -11.34 -9.53
CA LEU A 142 -12.68 -9.97 -9.78
C LEU A 142 -11.47 -9.98 -10.72
N GLY A 143 -10.45 -10.79 -10.43
CA GLY A 143 -9.27 -10.93 -11.28
C GLY A 143 -9.62 -11.33 -12.71
N GLU A 144 -10.49 -12.32 -12.90
CA GLU A 144 -10.94 -12.75 -14.22
C GLU A 144 -11.71 -11.65 -14.96
N ARG A 145 -12.57 -10.89 -14.26
CA ARG A 145 -13.28 -9.74 -14.83
C ARG A 145 -12.29 -8.68 -15.31
N ILE A 146 -11.40 -8.23 -14.43
CA ILE A 146 -10.43 -7.17 -14.73
C ILE A 146 -9.47 -7.60 -15.84
N GLY A 147 -9.00 -8.86 -15.83
CA GLY A 147 -8.17 -9.41 -16.89
C GLY A 147 -8.86 -9.37 -18.26
N ARG A 148 -10.15 -9.71 -18.32
CA ARG A 148 -10.95 -9.60 -19.56
C ARG A 148 -11.10 -8.16 -20.04
N GLU A 149 -11.38 -7.22 -19.13
CA GLU A 149 -11.51 -5.80 -19.45
C GLU A 149 -10.21 -5.22 -20.02
N ARG A 150 -9.06 -5.54 -19.39
CA ARG A 150 -7.73 -5.12 -19.84
C ARG A 150 -7.35 -5.74 -21.19
N ASN A 151 -7.62 -7.04 -21.36
CA ASN A 151 -7.41 -7.73 -22.63
C ASN A 151 -8.19 -7.06 -23.75
N LYS A 152 -9.49 -6.83 -23.52
CA LYS A 152 -10.35 -6.17 -24.50
C LYS A 152 -9.85 -4.78 -24.87
N ARG A 153 -9.39 -3.98 -23.91
CA ARG A 153 -8.84 -2.64 -24.18
C ARG A 153 -7.63 -2.68 -25.13
N ILE A 154 -6.74 -3.65 -24.96
CA ILE A 154 -5.59 -3.85 -25.86
C ILE A 154 -6.06 -4.30 -27.24
N GLU A 155 -6.95 -5.28 -27.32
CA GLU A 155 -7.46 -5.80 -28.59
C GLU A 155 -8.21 -4.73 -29.39
N ASP A 156 -9.05 -3.94 -28.72
CA ASP A 156 -9.78 -2.82 -29.32
C ASP A 156 -8.80 -1.77 -29.85
N TYR A 157 -7.78 -1.38 -29.07
CA TYR A 157 -6.74 -0.46 -29.51
C TYR A 157 -5.99 -0.95 -30.76
N LEU A 158 -5.58 -2.22 -30.78
CA LEU A 158 -4.91 -2.85 -31.91
C LEU A 158 -5.81 -2.97 -33.15
N ALA A 159 -7.13 -3.04 -32.96
CA ALA A 159 -8.13 -3.04 -34.02
C ALA A 159 -8.54 -1.63 -34.50
N GLY A 160 -7.90 -0.57 -33.98
CA GLY A 160 -8.22 0.81 -34.35
C GLY A 160 -9.52 1.33 -33.73
N ILE A 161 -10.07 0.64 -32.73
CA ILE A 161 -11.23 1.09 -31.97
C ILE A 161 -10.72 2.07 -30.89
N PRO A 162 -11.23 3.32 -30.84
CA PRO A 162 -10.83 4.27 -29.82
C PRO A 162 -11.14 3.78 -28.40
N VAL A 163 -10.13 3.83 -27.53
CA VAL A 163 -10.21 3.46 -26.11
C VAL A 163 -9.58 4.53 -25.24
N PRO A 164 -9.94 4.65 -23.95
CA PRO A 164 -9.27 5.59 -23.04
C PRO A 164 -7.76 5.37 -22.98
N GLY A 165 -6.98 6.44 -22.81
CA GLY A 165 -5.53 6.44 -22.62
C GLY A 165 -5.11 6.75 -21.18
N GLY A 166 -4.41 5.82 -20.54
CA GLY A 166 -3.94 5.91 -19.16
C GLY A 166 -5.03 6.32 -18.16
N ASN A 167 -4.72 7.34 -17.36
CA ASN A 167 -5.61 7.98 -16.39
C ASN A 167 -6.40 9.17 -16.99
N THR A 168 -6.45 9.30 -18.32
CA THR A 168 -7.07 10.44 -19.00
C THR A 168 -8.32 10.01 -19.75
N ASP A 169 -9.23 10.97 -19.98
CA ASP A 169 -10.40 10.78 -20.84
C ASP A 169 -10.07 10.87 -22.34
N GLU A 170 -8.78 11.03 -22.69
CA GLU A 170 -8.34 11.05 -24.08
C GLU A 170 -8.52 9.67 -24.72
N LEU A 171 -9.14 9.65 -25.90
CA LEU A 171 -9.31 8.42 -26.65
C LEU A 171 -8.14 8.22 -27.60
N VAL A 172 -7.50 7.07 -27.50
CA VAL A 172 -6.37 6.64 -28.32
C VAL A 172 -6.76 5.42 -29.15
N SER A 173 -6.16 5.30 -30.33
CA SER A 173 -6.36 4.16 -31.23
C SER A 173 -5.14 3.99 -32.11
N LEU A 174 -4.79 2.74 -32.44
CA LEU A 174 -3.78 2.46 -33.44
C LEU A 174 -4.43 2.11 -34.78
N SER A 175 -4.25 2.97 -35.78
CA SER A 175 -4.76 2.72 -37.14
C SER A 175 -4.25 1.37 -37.64
N PRO A 176 -5.10 0.36 -37.95
CA PRO A 176 -4.65 -0.97 -38.36
C PRO A 176 -3.83 -1.00 -39.65
N ASP A 177 -4.03 -0.01 -40.51
CA ASP A 177 -3.36 0.14 -41.80
C ASP A 177 -2.08 0.99 -41.71
N ASP A 178 -1.78 1.55 -40.53
CA ASP A 178 -0.51 2.24 -40.27
C ASP A 178 0.59 1.23 -39.94
N HIS A 179 1.67 1.33 -40.70
CA HIS A 179 2.82 0.42 -40.74
C HIS A 179 4.14 1.21 -40.78
N ASP A 180 4.15 2.41 -40.21
CA ASP A 180 5.42 3.04 -39.88
C ASP A 180 6.14 2.29 -38.74
N GLU A 181 7.43 2.57 -38.59
CA GLU A 181 8.29 1.88 -37.61
C GLU A 181 7.72 1.98 -36.18
N ARG A 182 7.19 3.16 -35.81
CA ARG A 182 6.57 3.38 -34.50
C ARG A 182 5.34 2.49 -34.31
N SER A 183 4.44 2.45 -35.29
CA SER A 183 3.18 1.70 -35.22
C SER A 183 3.44 0.20 -35.13
N ASP A 184 4.40 -0.31 -35.89
CA ASP A 184 4.80 -1.72 -35.82
C ASP A 184 5.42 -2.07 -34.46
N GLU A 185 6.30 -1.22 -33.90
CA GLU A 185 6.84 -1.40 -32.56
C GLU A 185 5.75 -1.39 -31.48
N GLN A 186 4.77 -0.49 -31.57
CA GLN A 186 3.63 -0.45 -30.66
C GLN A 186 2.81 -1.75 -30.74
N ARG A 187 2.53 -2.27 -31.94
CA ARG A 187 1.81 -3.55 -32.09
C ARG A 187 2.53 -4.69 -31.40
N ASP A 188 3.83 -4.80 -31.62
CA ASP A 188 4.63 -5.87 -31.05
C ASP A 188 4.71 -5.78 -29.53
N MET A 189 4.90 -4.57 -28.98
CA MET A 189 4.86 -4.32 -27.55
C MET A 189 3.52 -4.76 -26.94
N TYR A 190 2.39 -4.33 -27.51
CA TYR A 190 1.08 -4.66 -26.97
C TYR A 190 0.73 -6.15 -27.10
N ARG A 191 1.11 -6.80 -28.21
CA ARG A 191 0.95 -8.26 -28.38
C ARG A 191 1.75 -9.05 -27.34
N GLN A 192 2.96 -8.61 -27.01
CA GLN A 192 3.78 -9.23 -25.97
C GLN A 192 3.22 -8.97 -24.56
N CYS A 193 2.61 -7.80 -24.34
CA CYS A 193 2.01 -7.41 -23.07
C CYS A 193 0.72 -8.20 -22.77
N LEU A 194 -0.07 -8.51 -23.80
CA LEU A 194 -1.42 -9.07 -23.69
C LEU A 194 -1.52 -10.27 -22.75
N PRO A 195 -0.69 -11.34 -22.85
CA PRO A 195 -0.77 -12.48 -21.93
C PRO A 195 -0.58 -12.12 -20.45
N SER A 196 0.14 -11.04 -20.13
CA SER A 196 0.30 -10.57 -18.76
C SER A 196 -0.95 -9.86 -18.25
N ARG A 197 -1.60 -9.08 -19.11
CA ARG A 197 -2.77 -8.26 -18.78
C ARG A 197 -4.05 -9.06 -18.68
N SER A 198 -4.13 -10.19 -19.38
CA SER A 198 -5.27 -11.11 -19.32
C SER A 198 -5.26 -12.03 -18.09
N LYS A 199 -4.17 -12.03 -17.30
CA LYS A 199 -4.10 -12.85 -16.07
C LYS A 199 -5.03 -12.29 -15.00
N ALA A 200 -5.61 -13.20 -14.22
CA ALA A 200 -6.44 -12.87 -13.06
C ALA A 200 -5.62 -12.48 -11.80
N ASP A 201 -4.31 -12.28 -11.94
CA ASP A 201 -3.44 -11.90 -10.82
C ASP A 201 -3.47 -10.40 -10.63
N LEU A 202 -4.00 -9.96 -9.49
CA LEU A 202 -4.13 -8.56 -9.09
C LEU A 202 -3.11 -8.18 -8.01
N SER A 203 -2.14 -9.05 -7.69
CA SER A 203 -1.25 -8.88 -6.54
C SER A 203 -0.39 -7.62 -6.63
N TYR A 204 -0.07 -7.17 -7.84
CA TYR A 204 0.77 -6.00 -8.11
C TYR A 204 -0.02 -4.75 -8.52
N ASP A 205 -1.35 -4.85 -8.51
CA ASP A 205 -2.19 -3.70 -8.82
C ASP A 205 -2.17 -2.72 -7.65
N ARG A 206 -2.05 -1.43 -7.98
CA ARG A 206 -2.26 -0.37 -7.01
C ARG A 206 -3.75 -0.29 -6.67
N LEU A 207 -4.10 -0.52 -5.41
CA LEU A 207 -5.49 -0.49 -4.93
C LEU A 207 -5.78 0.85 -4.25
N GLN A 208 -6.80 1.55 -4.74
CA GLN A 208 -7.39 2.72 -4.09
C GLN A 208 -8.82 2.43 -3.67
N LEU A 209 -9.21 2.84 -2.46
CA LEU A 209 -10.58 2.77 -1.97
C LEU A 209 -11.19 4.16 -1.99
N GLY A 210 -12.26 4.32 -2.78
CA GLY A 210 -13.07 5.53 -2.81
C GLY A 210 -14.27 5.45 -1.86
N LYS A 211 -15.20 6.39 -2.00
CA LYS A 211 -16.43 6.39 -1.18
C LYS A 211 -17.40 5.26 -1.53
N GLN A 212 -17.44 4.81 -2.78
CA GLN A 212 -18.44 3.86 -3.28
C GLN A 212 -17.87 2.84 -4.28
N GLN A 213 -16.57 2.88 -4.54
CA GLN A 213 -15.90 2.02 -5.52
C GLN A 213 -14.46 1.78 -5.09
N LEU A 214 -13.90 0.65 -5.53
CA LEU A 214 -12.46 0.46 -5.54
C LEU A 214 -11.92 0.74 -6.93
N THR A 215 -10.66 1.14 -7.00
CA THR A 215 -9.93 1.33 -8.24
C THR A 215 -8.65 0.51 -8.18
N LEU A 216 -8.46 -0.34 -9.19
CA LEU A 216 -7.25 -1.13 -9.40
C LEU A 216 -6.48 -0.53 -10.58
N THR A 217 -5.23 -0.15 -10.35
CA THR A 217 -4.35 0.40 -11.38
C THR A 217 -3.16 -0.52 -11.60
N ALA A 218 -3.06 -1.11 -12.79
CA ALA A 218 -1.86 -1.82 -13.22
C ALA A 218 -1.03 -0.92 -14.13
N GLY A 219 0.31 -1.01 -14.02
CA GLY A 219 1.20 -0.22 -14.88
C GLY A 219 1.06 -0.55 -16.37
N GLY A 220 1.47 0.38 -17.22
CA GLY A 220 1.46 0.21 -18.69
C GLY A 220 2.30 -0.95 -19.22
N CYS A 221 2.27 -1.11 -20.54
CA CYS A 221 2.95 -2.17 -21.29
C CYS A 221 4.40 -1.85 -21.65
N ALA A 222 4.78 -0.57 -21.75
CA ALA A 222 6.15 -0.21 -22.08
C ALA A 222 7.10 -0.32 -20.87
N PRO A 223 8.34 -0.82 -21.08
CA PRO A 223 9.41 -0.60 -20.12
C PRO A 223 9.74 0.90 -20.03
N HIS A 224 10.41 1.30 -18.94
CA HIS A 224 10.71 2.71 -18.66
C HIS A 224 11.40 3.44 -19.82
N VAL A 225 12.31 2.76 -20.53
CA VAL A 225 13.12 3.34 -21.61
C VAL A 225 12.33 3.70 -22.88
N THR A 226 11.17 3.07 -23.10
CA THR A 226 10.33 3.29 -24.28
C THR A 226 8.91 3.70 -23.92
N ARG A 227 8.73 4.34 -22.75
CA ARG A 227 7.41 4.77 -22.24
C ARG A 227 6.62 5.63 -23.23
N ALA A 228 7.29 6.38 -24.10
CA ALA A 228 6.65 7.19 -25.15
C ALA A 228 5.94 6.38 -26.25
N LEU A 229 6.17 5.07 -26.33
CA LEU A 229 5.43 4.17 -27.23
C LEU A 229 4.10 3.71 -26.61
N ASP A 230 3.86 3.95 -25.32
CA ASP A 230 2.69 3.43 -24.61
C ASP A 230 1.53 4.43 -24.57
N ASP A 231 0.78 4.50 -25.66
CA ASP A 231 -0.40 5.37 -25.77
C ASP A 231 -1.54 4.90 -24.83
N LEU A 232 -1.62 3.60 -24.52
CA LEU A 232 -2.57 3.05 -23.54
C LEU A 232 -2.22 3.41 -22.09
N GLY A 233 -0.95 3.63 -21.77
CA GLY A 233 -0.50 3.95 -20.42
C GLY A 233 -1.02 2.97 -19.36
N ASP A 234 -1.33 3.48 -18.17
CA ASP A 234 -1.83 2.66 -17.06
C ASP A 234 -3.24 2.06 -17.34
N PHE A 235 -3.46 0.88 -16.76
CA PHE A 235 -4.73 0.16 -16.80
C PHE A 235 -5.53 0.40 -15.53
N VAL A 236 -6.45 1.37 -15.60
CA VAL A 236 -7.36 1.75 -14.51
C VAL A 236 -8.68 1.01 -14.64
N ASN A 237 -9.04 0.25 -13.61
CA ASN A 237 -10.33 -0.44 -13.52
C ASN A 237 -11.03 -0.03 -12.23
N SER A 238 -12.19 0.64 -12.34
CA SER A 238 -13.00 1.02 -11.19
C SER A 238 -14.24 0.15 -11.09
N VAL A 239 -14.50 -0.40 -9.90
CA VAL A 239 -15.62 -1.29 -9.64
C VAL A 239 -16.45 -0.77 -8.47
N PRO A 240 -17.74 -0.43 -8.68
CA PRO A 240 -18.64 -0.05 -7.61
C PRO A 240 -18.78 -1.14 -6.54
N TYR A 241 -18.81 -0.77 -5.26
CA TYR A 241 -18.94 -1.73 -4.17
C TYR A 241 -20.22 -2.55 -4.27
N ALA A 242 -21.31 -1.95 -4.75
CA ALA A 242 -22.59 -2.63 -4.94
C ALA A 242 -22.50 -3.85 -5.89
N GLU A 243 -21.54 -3.86 -6.83
CA GLU A 243 -21.32 -4.99 -7.74
C GLU A 243 -20.51 -6.12 -7.09
N LEU A 244 -19.90 -5.88 -5.93
CA LEU A 244 -18.99 -6.80 -5.25
C LEU A 244 -19.65 -7.56 -4.09
N ASP A 245 -20.95 -7.33 -3.83
CA ASP A 245 -21.63 -7.80 -2.62
C ASP A 245 -21.43 -9.29 -2.31
N THR A 246 -21.52 -10.15 -3.33
CA THR A 246 -21.35 -11.60 -3.19
C THR A 246 -19.89 -12.06 -3.22
N ASP A 247 -18.95 -11.16 -3.51
CA ASP A 247 -17.53 -11.45 -3.66
C ASP A 247 -16.72 -11.09 -2.41
N LEU A 248 -17.20 -10.11 -1.64
CA LEU A 248 -16.55 -9.58 -0.46
C LEU A 248 -16.50 -10.60 0.70
N SER A 249 -15.42 -10.54 1.47
CA SER A 249 -15.34 -11.22 2.76
C SER A 249 -16.30 -10.55 3.77
N PRO A 250 -16.60 -11.17 4.93
CA PRO A 250 -17.35 -10.49 6.00
C PRO A 250 -16.71 -9.15 6.41
N TYR A 251 -15.37 -9.09 6.44
CA TYR A 251 -14.63 -7.87 6.70
C TYR A 251 -14.84 -6.83 5.58
N GLY A 252 -14.64 -7.22 4.31
CA GLY A 252 -14.82 -6.32 3.18
C GLY A 252 -16.25 -5.79 3.04
N ARG A 253 -17.26 -6.63 3.31
CA ARG A 253 -18.67 -6.21 3.33
C ARG A 253 -18.91 -5.16 4.40
N CYS A 254 -18.48 -5.43 5.63
CA CYS A 254 -18.60 -4.48 6.75
C CYS A 254 -17.94 -3.13 6.41
N LEU A 255 -16.75 -3.18 5.82
CA LEU A 255 -15.93 -1.99 5.56
C LEU A 255 -16.44 -1.17 4.37
N LEU A 256 -16.76 -1.81 3.25
CA LEU A 256 -17.00 -1.13 1.97
C LEU A 256 -18.49 -0.88 1.71
N LEU A 257 -19.36 -1.83 2.09
CA LEU A 257 -20.80 -1.73 1.85
C LEU A 257 -21.56 -1.18 3.04
N GLU A 258 -21.25 -1.64 4.25
CA GLU A 258 -21.90 -1.17 5.47
C GLU A 258 -21.24 0.11 6.02
N GLN A 259 -20.00 0.40 5.60
CA GLN A 259 -19.21 1.59 5.97
C GLN A 259 -19.12 1.80 7.48
N ARG A 260 -18.90 0.69 8.19
CA ARG A 260 -18.84 0.67 9.66
C ARG A 260 -17.40 0.78 10.18
N SER A 261 -17.27 1.23 11.42
CA SER A 261 -15.99 1.37 12.12
C SER A 261 -15.65 0.20 13.05
N ASP A 262 -16.59 -0.72 13.29
CA ASP A 262 -16.46 -1.87 14.19
C ASP A 262 -16.19 -3.18 13.44
N CYS A 263 -15.60 -3.07 12.24
CA CYS A 263 -15.28 -4.22 11.40
C CYS A 263 -14.11 -5.02 11.99
N HIS A 264 -14.27 -6.34 12.04
CA HIS A 264 -13.23 -7.22 12.56
C HIS A 264 -12.14 -7.42 11.51
N HIS A 265 -11.03 -6.67 11.62
CA HIS A 265 -9.86 -6.81 10.76
C HIS A 265 -9.32 -8.26 10.83
N PRO A 266 -9.00 -8.90 9.69
CA PRO A 266 -8.44 -10.23 9.70
C PRO A 266 -7.07 -10.24 10.39
N GLY A 267 -6.93 -11.00 11.47
CA GLY A 267 -5.68 -11.17 12.20
C GLY A 267 -4.63 -12.01 11.43
N ASP A 268 -4.37 -11.69 10.16
CA ASP A 268 -3.31 -12.25 9.33
C ASP A 268 -2.26 -11.18 8.97
N LEU A 269 -1.10 -11.62 8.48
CA LEU A 269 0.02 -10.73 8.14
C LEU A 269 0.07 -10.34 6.67
N LYS A 270 -0.97 -10.63 5.87
CA LYS A 270 -0.87 -10.50 4.41
C LYS A 270 -0.65 -9.04 3.98
N ALA A 271 -1.18 -8.08 4.74
CA ALA A 271 -1.01 -6.66 4.49
C ALA A 271 0.18 -6.04 5.25
N GLY A 272 0.91 -6.83 6.05
CA GLY A 272 1.97 -6.34 6.92
C GLY A 272 1.43 -5.66 8.18
N GLY A 273 2.28 -4.90 8.87
CA GLY A 273 1.90 -4.21 10.11
C GLY A 273 3.07 -3.69 10.92
N VAL A 274 2.75 -3.09 12.07
CA VAL A 274 3.73 -2.59 13.04
C VAL A 274 3.56 -3.36 14.35
N TYR A 275 4.68 -3.82 14.90
CA TYR A 275 4.73 -4.60 16.13
C TYR A 275 5.82 -4.06 17.05
N TRP A 276 5.50 -3.89 18.33
CA TRP A 276 6.45 -3.44 19.34
C TRP A 276 6.72 -4.52 20.37
N GLY A 277 7.98 -4.63 20.80
CA GLY A 277 8.31 -5.58 21.84
C GLY A 277 9.80 -5.67 22.10
N LYS A 278 10.30 -6.87 22.38
CA LYS A 278 11.69 -7.05 22.82
C LYS A 278 12.37 -8.28 22.24
N ILE A 279 13.67 -8.15 21.98
CA ILE A 279 14.59 -9.29 21.79
C ILE A 279 15.24 -9.66 23.14
N GLY A 280 15.22 -10.95 23.47
CA GLY A 280 15.78 -11.53 24.69
C GLY A 280 15.22 -10.93 25.98
N GLY A 281 13.98 -10.41 25.94
CA GLY A 281 13.35 -9.69 27.05
C GLY A 281 14.05 -8.38 27.45
N ARG A 282 15.11 -7.97 26.73
CA ARG A 282 16.00 -6.87 27.12
C ARG A 282 15.98 -5.70 26.14
N TYR A 283 16.04 -5.97 24.84
CA TYR A 283 16.26 -4.93 23.84
C TYR A 283 14.93 -4.53 23.20
N PRO A 284 14.38 -3.34 23.49
CA PRO A 284 13.15 -2.88 22.87
C PRO A 284 13.36 -2.66 21.37
N ILE A 285 12.41 -3.19 20.59
CA ILE A 285 12.41 -3.06 19.14
C ILE A 285 11.03 -2.70 18.61
N THR A 286 11.04 -2.02 17.47
CA THR A 286 9.89 -1.83 16.58
C THR A 286 10.14 -2.65 15.32
N LEU A 287 9.29 -3.64 15.05
CA LEU A 287 9.28 -4.40 13.79
C LEU A 287 8.18 -3.84 12.90
N VAL A 288 8.53 -3.54 11.64
CA VAL A 288 7.58 -3.15 10.61
C VAL A 288 7.63 -4.19 9.50
N VAL A 289 6.53 -4.92 9.35
CA VAL A 289 6.38 -5.96 8.32
C VAL A 289 5.82 -5.29 7.07
N GLY A 290 6.60 -5.31 5.98
CA GLY A 290 6.18 -4.80 4.67
C GLY A 290 5.22 -5.76 3.98
N THR A 291 4.58 -5.28 2.91
CA THR A 291 3.70 -6.10 2.07
C THR A 291 4.04 -5.95 0.60
N SER A 292 3.68 -6.95 -0.18
CA SER A 292 3.66 -6.86 -1.64
C SER A 292 2.26 -6.61 -2.20
N GLN A 293 1.26 -6.41 -1.34
CA GLN A 293 -0.11 -6.14 -1.77
C GLN A 293 -0.34 -4.64 -2.00
N ASN A 294 -1.30 -4.35 -2.87
CA ASN A 294 -1.88 -3.01 -3.12
C ASN A 294 -0.96 -1.97 -3.74
N SER A 295 0.30 -2.27 -4.04
CA SER A 295 1.24 -1.39 -4.77
C SER A 295 2.58 -2.11 -5.00
N ARG A 296 3.68 -1.34 -5.10
CA ARG A 296 5.06 -1.78 -5.11
C ARG A 296 5.39 -2.61 -3.86
N PRO A 297 6.15 -3.72 -4.00
CA PRO A 297 6.66 -4.48 -2.86
C PRO A 297 7.45 -3.62 -1.88
N GLN A 298 7.09 -3.75 -0.60
CA GLN A 298 7.74 -3.08 0.53
C GLN A 298 8.56 -4.09 1.32
N SER A 299 9.84 -3.75 1.55
CA SER A 299 10.71 -4.53 2.42
C SER A 299 10.29 -4.37 3.87
N SER A 300 10.38 -5.46 4.63
CA SER A 300 10.26 -5.43 6.08
C SER A 300 11.50 -4.75 6.69
N SER A 301 11.37 -4.22 7.90
CA SER A 301 12.50 -3.66 8.64
C SER A 301 12.26 -3.68 10.14
N TYR A 302 13.31 -3.58 10.93
CA TYR A 302 13.18 -3.36 12.35
C TYR A 302 14.14 -2.30 12.85
N PHE A 303 13.85 -1.79 14.05
CA PHE A 303 14.59 -0.73 14.70
C PHE A 303 14.83 -1.14 16.14
N TYR A 304 16.06 -0.98 16.64
CA TYR A 304 16.28 -0.87 18.08
C TYR A 304 15.77 0.49 18.53
N ASP A 305 14.77 0.55 19.39
CA ASP A 305 14.08 1.81 19.75
C ASP A 305 15.05 2.89 20.26
N LYS A 306 16.09 2.44 20.97
CA LYS A 306 17.16 3.32 21.49
C LYS A 306 17.87 4.08 20.36
N TYR A 307 18.16 3.43 19.25
CA TYR A 307 18.96 3.97 18.16
C TYR A 307 18.11 4.52 17.01
N ALA A 308 16.91 3.95 16.80
CA ALA A 308 15.99 4.30 15.71
C ALA A 308 16.66 4.31 14.32
N THR A 309 17.65 3.43 14.13
CA THR A 309 18.28 3.16 12.84
C THR A 309 17.55 1.99 12.19
N ARG A 310 17.15 2.17 10.93
CA ARG A 310 16.49 1.13 10.13
C ARG A 310 17.45 -0.02 9.87
N ILE A 311 17.02 -1.24 10.16
CA ILE A 311 17.70 -2.46 9.75
C ILE A 311 16.76 -3.17 8.78
N GLU A 312 17.16 -3.19 7.51
CA GLU A 312 16.34 -3.79 6.45
C GLU A 312 16.33 -5.31 6.55
N LEU A 313 15.16 -5.88 6.34
CA LEU A 313 14.92 -7.31 6.38
C LEU A 313 14.46 -7.78 5.00
N SER A 314 15.14 -8.82 4.52
CA SER A 314 14.76 -9.61 3.36
C SER A 314 13.92 -10.82 3.78
N GLY A 315 13.21 -11.40 2.81
CA GLY A 315 12.28 -12.49 3.06
C GLY A 315 10.93 -11.94 3.51
N ASN A 316 9.86 -12.55 2.98
CA ASN A 316 8.48 -12.36 3.41
C ASN A 316 7.77 -13.72 3.24
N GLU A 317 8.46 -14.81 3.63
CA GLU A 317 7.83 -16.13 3.59
C GLU A 317 6.80 -16.18 4.71
N LEU A 318 5.58 -15.77 4.36
CA LEU A 318 4.40 -15.93 5.20
C LEU A 318 3.71 -17.23 4.78
N ARG A 319 3.88 -18.28 5.57
CA ARG A 319 3.13 -19.53 5.42
C ARG A 319 2.49 -19.89 6.74
N ASP A 320 1.17 -20.07 6.76
CA ASP A 320 0.41 -20.50 7.93
C ASP A 320 0.65 -19.64 9.20
N GLY A 321 0.82 -18.33 9.01
CA GLY A 321 1.09 -17.38 10.10
C GLY A 321 2.54 -17.38 10.60
N HIS A 322 3.41 -18.18 10.00
CA HIS A 322 4.85 -18.19 10.25
C HIS A 322 5.54 -17.15 9.36
N LEU A 323 6.36 -16.29 9.97
CA LEU A 323 7.07 -15.19 9.35
C LEU A 323 8.58 -15.39 9.53
N HIS A 324 9.28 -15.57 8.41
CA HIS A 324 10.73 -15.67 8.36
C HIS A 324 11.33 -14.44 7.70
N LEU A 325 12.16 -13.70 8.44
CA LEU A 325 12.82 -12.47 7.99
C LEU A 325 14.32 -12.54 8.24
N ARG A 326 15.14 -11.99 7.36
CA ARG A 326 16.60 -12.07 7.44
C ARG A 326 17.26 -10.75 7.12
N GLU A 327 18.18 -10.31 7.96
CA GLU A 327 19.04 -9.16 7.70
C GLU A 327 19.97 -9.39 6.51
N SER A 328 20.35 -8.31 5.83
CA SER A 328 21.45 -8.32 4.86
C SER A 328 22.80 -8.05 5.54
N GLY A 329 23.89 -8.60 5.00
CA GLY A 329 25.26 -8.29 5.43
C GLY A 329 26.10 -9.52 5.76
N ASP A 330 27.29 -9.28 6.31
CA ASP A 330 28.30 -10.34 6.54
C ASP A 330 27.96 -11.27 7.72
N THR A 331 27.23 -10.77 8.73
CA THR A 331 26.79 -11.54 9.90
C THR A 331 25.29 -11.35 10.15
N PRO A 332 24.45 -11.83 9.22
CA PRO A 332 23.02 -11.52 9.22
C PRO A 332 22.32 -12.18 10.40
N ALA A 333 21.37 -11.49 11.00
CA ALA A 333 20.41 -12.12 11.91
C ALA A 333 19.11 -12.51 11.22
N THR A 334 18.41 -13.46 11.82
CA THR A 334 17.16 -14.02 11.33
C THR A 334 16.09 -13.92 12.40
N PHE A 335 14.90 -13.48 12.02
CA PHE A 335 13.67 -13.64 12.78
C PHE A 335 12.90 -14.85 12.29
N ASP A 336 12.46 -15.66 13.23
CA ASP A 336 11.58 -16.80 13.01
C ASP A 336 10.39 -16.61 13.98
N LEU A 337 9.26 -16.16 13.45
CA LEU A 337 8.13 -15.64 14.24
C LEU A 337 6.82 -16.35 13.86
N GLN A 338 5.99 -16.61 14.85
CA GLN A 338 4.63 -17.12 14.68
C GLN A 338 3.61 -16.09 15.12
N LEU A 339 2.67 -15.78 14.24
CA LEU A 339 1.48 -15.01 14.55
C LEU A 339 0.57 -15.79 15.48
N GLN A 340 0.20 -15.16 16.59
CA GLN A 340 -0.68 -15.69 17.61
C GLN A 340 -2.14 -15.25 17.36
N ALA A 341 -3.09 -15.93 17.99
CA ALA A 341 -4.52 -15.63 17.84
C ALA A 341 -4.92 -14.23 18.36
N ASP A 342 -4.11 -13.64 19.25
CA ASP A 342 -4.31 -12.28 19.76
C ASP A 342 -3.65 -11.20 18.88
N GLY A 343 -3.06 -11.59 17.75
CA GLY A 343 -2.35 -10.70 16.82
C GLY A 343 -0.88 -10.44 17.18
N SER A 344 -0.38 -10.97 18.31
CA SER A 344 1.03 -10.84 18.68
C SER A 344 1.93 -11.74 17.81
N LEU A 345 3.21 -11.38 17.71
CA LEU A 345 4.26 -12.20 17.10
C LEU A 345 5.21 -12.73 18.16
N ARG A 346 5.43 -14.04 18.17
CA ARG A 346 6.34 -14.71 19.11
C ARG A 346 7.28 -15.64 18.38
N GLY A 347 8.52 -15.71 18.83
CA GLY A 347 9.49 -16.63 18.26
C GLY A 347 10.91 -16.29 18.68
N THR A 348 11.83 -16.29 17.71
CA THR A 348 13.25 -16.08 17.98
C THR A 348 13.91 -15.08 17.04
N TRP A 349 14.96 -14.46 17.54
CA TRP A 349 15.95 -13.72 16.78
C TRP A 349 17.30 -14.40 16.97
N GLN A 350 18.02 -14.65 15.89
CA GLN A 350 19.32 -15.31 15.95
C GLN A 350 20.29 -14.68 14.95
N GLN A 351 21.39 -14.13 15.46
CA GLN A 351 22.55 -13.79 14.63
C GLN A 351 23.23 -15.07 14.15
N ASP A 352 23.70 -15.10 12.89
CA ASP A 352 24.39 -16.26 12.34
C ASP A 352 25.59 -16.68 13.23
N GLY A 353 25.67 -17.98 13.56
CA GLY A 353 26.62 -18.53 14.52
C GLY A 353 26.38 -18.16 16.00
N GLY A 354 25.36 -17.37 16.33
CA GLY A 354 25.02 -16.91 17.66
C GLY A 354 23.91 -17.72 18.35
N GLN A 355 23.60 -17.34 19.61
CA GLN A 355 22.49 -17.92 20.38
C GLN A 355 21.15 -17.34 19.93
N ALA A 356 20.14 -18.19 19.78
CA ALA A 356 18.75 -17.75 19.58
C ALA A 356 18.20 -17.05 20.84
N LEU A 357 17.70 -15.83 20.66
CA LEU A 357 17.07 -15.01 21.69
C LEU A 357 15.56 -15.01 21.47
N SER A 358 14.77 -15.05 22.55
CA SER A 358 13.32 -14.98 22.45
C SER A 358 12.84 -13.62 21.92
N VAL A 359 11.75 -13.63 21.16
CA VAL A 359 11.10 -12.43 20.64
C VAL A 359 9.61 -12.50 20.99
N GLU A 360 9.09 -11.39 21.52
CA GLU A 360 7.66 -11.17 21.76
C GLU A 360 7.31 -9.75 21.34
N LEU A 361 6.33 -9.61 20.44
CA LEU A 361 5.90 -8.35 19.82
C LEU A 361 4.37 -8.26 19.79
N HIS A 362 3.80 -7.06 19.98
CA HIS A 362 2.37 -6.79 20.06
C HIS A 362 1.91 -5.67 19.12
#